data_AF-A0A1M6ZNC1-F1
#
_entry.id   AF-A0A1M6ZNC1-F1
#
_cell.length_a   1.000
_cell.length_b   1.000
_cell.length_c   1.000
_cell.angle_alpha   90.00
_cell.angle_beta   90.00
_cell.angle_gamma   90.00
#
_symmetry.space_group_name_H-M   'P 1'
#
loop_
_entity.id
_entity.type
_entity.pdbx_description
1 polymer ?
#
loop_
_entity_poly.entity_id
_entity_poly.type
_entity_poly.pdbx_seq_one_letter_code
_entity_poly.pdbx_strand_id
1 'polypeptide(L)'
;MDNKKFILSLKKGNEASFKEAYLNYYDKLINIARRFNFTVLTPQDFVQETFLRLYNKRELLNEDVLFDKQLFTICKNIIINHVNRENKVIQLDSFQFETVQEDTETGIFEERREKLHSFINLLPEQQQKIFTLHKLENLSYKEIAAITDLSEKTIANHIYLASKFIRKKIEDH
;
A
#
# COMPACT_ATOMS: atom_id res chain seq x y z
N MET A 1 -17.24 18.26 -5.68
CA MET A 1 -17.98 17.13 -6.29
C MET A 1 -18.58 16.29 -5.19
N ASP A 2 -19.80 15.81 -5.39
CA ASP A 2 -20.39 14.83 -4.49
C ASP A 2 -19.63 13.51 -4.62
N ASN A 3 -18.83 13.15 -3.61
CA ASN A 3 -17.97 11.97 -3.57
C ASN A 3 -18.76 10.70 -3.90
N LYS A 4 -19.94 10.55 -3.30
CA LYS A 4 -20.77 9.35 -3.46
C LYS A 4 -21.26 9.23 -4.88
N LYS A 5 -21.76 10.32 -5.46
CA LYS A 5 -22.21 10.36 -6.86
C LYS A 5 -21.06 10.06 -7.83
N PHE A 6 -19.87 10.58 -7.56
CA PHE A 6 -18.68 10.34 -8.37
C PHE A 6 -18.24 8.87 -8.34
N ILE A 7 -18.17 8.27 -7.15
CA ILE A 7 -17.83 6.84 -6.99
C ILE A 7 -18.86 5.93 -7.66
N LEU A 8 -20.16 6.23 -7.52
CA LEU A 8 -21.23 5.49 -8.20
C LEU A 8 -21.11 5.56 -9.73
N SER A 9 -20.69 6.72 -10.26
CA SER A 9 -20.43 6.89 -11.70
C SER A 9 -19.26 6.03 -12.17
N LEU A 10 -18.17 6.00 -11.39
CA LEU A 10 -17.00 5.17 -11.66
C LEU A 10 -17.35 3.68 -11.63
N LYS A 11 -18.13 3.21 -10.64
CA LYS A 11 -18.60 1.82 -10.57
C LYS A 11 -19.33 1.41 -11.85
N LYS A 12 -20.24 2.25 -12.34
CA LYS A 12 -20.99 2.04 -13.58
C LYS A 12 -20.13 2.03 -14.86
N GLY A 13 -18.81 2.25 -14.75
CA GLY A 13 -17.90 2.25 -15.89
C GLY A 13 -18.03 3.50 -16.77
N ASN A 14 -18.49 4.62 -16.21
CA ASN A 14 -18.62 5.87 -16.97
C ASN A 14 -17.23 6.40 -17.37
N GLU A 15 -16.94 6.40 -18.67
CA GLU A 15 -15.66 6.84 -19.21
C GLU A 15 -15.33 8.30 -18.91
N ALA A 16 -16.34 9.19 -18.91
CA ALA A 16 -16.11 10.61 -18.61
C ALA A 16 -15.64 10.80 -17.16
N SER A 17 -16.22 10.05 -16.21
CA SER A 17 -15.76 10.07 -14.82
C SER A 17 -14.37 9.47 -14.64
N PHE A 18 -14.00 8.44 -15.41
CA PHE A 18 -12.64 7.92 -15.41
C PHE A 18 -11.63 8.92 -15.98
N LYS A 19 -11.97 9.55 -17.10
CA LYS A 19 -11.13 10.61 -17.71
C LYS A 19 -10.94 11.77 -16.73
N GLU A 20 -12.00 12.18 -16.07
CA GLU A 20 -11.94 13.20 -15.04
C GLU A 20 -11.06 12.79 -13.85
N ALA A 21 -11.24 11.56 -13.34
CA ALA A 21 -10.37 11.02 -12.30
C ALA A 21 -8.89 10.97 -12.75
N TYR A 22 -8.64 10.64 -14.01
CA TYR A 22 -7.28 10.64 -14.54
C TYR A 22 -6.67 12.04 -14.52
N LEU A 23 -7.32 13.00 -15.16
CA LEU A 23 -6.82 14.37 -15.29
C LEU A 23 -6.62 15.06 -13.93
N ASN A 24 -7.53 14.83 -12.97
CA ASN A 24 -7.50 15.51 -11.67
C ASN A 24 -6.44 14.94 -10.69
N TYR A 25 -6.00 13.70 -10.92
CA TYR A 25 -5.13 12.98 -9.97
C TYR A 25 -3.80 12.55 -10.55
N TYR A 26 -3.60 12.61 -11.87
CA TYR A 26 -2.35 12.24 -12.53
C TYR A 26 -1.13 12.89 -11.84
N ASP A 27 -1.08 14.22 -11.76
CA ASP A 27 0.05 14.94 -11.18
C ASP A 27 0.25 14.63 -9.68
N LYS A 28 -0.85 14.43 -8.95
CA LYS A 28 -0.81 14.07 -7.52
C LYS A 28 -0.19 12.69 -7.33
N LEU A 29 -0.56 11.72 -8.18
CA LEU A 29 -0.02 10.37 -8.13
C LEU A 29 1.44 10.32 -8.60
N ILE A 30 1.81 11.09 -9.63
CA ILE A 30 3.21 11.26 -10.04
C ILE A 30 4.04 11.80 -8.88
N ASN A 31 3.56 12.84 -8.18
CA ASN A 31 4.26 13.41 -7.03
C ASN A 31 4.38 12.44 -5.86
N ILE A 32 3.44 11.52 -5.68
CA ILE A 32 3.55 10.43 -4.69
C ILE A 32 4.64 9.45 -5.13
N ALA A 33 4.60 8.99 -6.39
CA ALA A 33 5.56 8.01 -6.91
C ALA A 33 6.99 8.55 -6.89
N ARG A 34 7.20 9.82 -7.25
CA ARG A 34 8.52 10.48 -7.22
C ARG A 34 9.21 10.52 -5.84
N ARG A 35 8.46 10.31 -4.75
CA ARG A 35 9.05 10.23 -3.39
C ARG A 35 9.74 8.90 -3.12
N PHE A 36 9.65 7.96 -4.04
CA PHE A 36 10.27 6.65 -3.95
C PHE A 36 11.35 6.54 -5.02
N ASN A 37 12.42 5.83 -4.69
CA ASN A 37 13.47 5.50 -5.63
C ASN A 37 13.14 4.15 -6.28
N PHE A 38 13.07 4.16 -7.61
CA PHE A 38 12.81 2.97 -8.42
C PHE A 38 13.99 2.76 -9.37
N THR A 39 14.31 1.51 -9.67
CA THR A 39 15.38 1.17 -10.63
C THR A 39 14.83 0.71 -11.98
N VAL A 40 13.64 0.09 -11.99
CA VAL A 40 13.07 -0.57 -13.17
C VAL A 40 11.89 0.19 -13.76
N LEU A 41 10.99 0.74 -12.94
CA LEU A 41 9.78 1.43 -13.40
C LEU A 41 9.81 2.93 -13.18
N THR A 42 9.07 3.65 -14.01
CA THR A 42 8.90 5.10 -13.91
C THR A 42 7.69 5.47 -13.05
N PRO A 43 7.65 6.70 -12.48
CA PRO A 43 6.44 7.23 -11.83
C PRO A 43 5.17 7.08 -12.68
N GLN A 44 5.27 7.27 -13.99
CA GLN A 44 4.17 7.16 -14.94
C GLN A 44 3.60 5.74 -15.00
N ASP A 45 4.44 4.72 -14.92
CA ASP A 45 4.02 3.32 -14.92
C ASP A 45 3.16 3.00 -13.69
N PHE A 46 3.53 3.54 -12.52
CA PHE A 46 2.72 3.41 -11.31
C PHE A 46 1.37 4.09 -11.41
N VAL A 47 1.31 5.25 -12.07
CA VAL A 47 0.04 5.95 -12.31
C VAL A 47 -0.83 5.12 -13.26
N GLN A 48 -0.26 4.61 -14.35
CA GLN A 48 -0.97 3.76 -15.29
C GLN A 48 -1.55 2.52 -14.61
N GLU A 49 -0.74 1.80 -13.84
CA GLU A 49 -1.17 0.61 -13.10
C GLU A 49 -2.23 0.94 -12.05
N THR A 50 -2.13 2.12 -11.41
CA THR A 50 -3.15 2.60 -10.47
C THR A 50 -4.51 2.74 -11.15
N PHE A 51 -4.57 3.37 -12.31
CA PHE A 51 -5.81 3.56 -13.05
C PHE A 51 -6.33 2.26 -13.68
N LEU A 52 -5.45 1.37 -14.13
CA LEU A 52 -5.83 0.04 -14.60
C LEU A 52 -6.47 -0.78 -13.47
N ARG A 53 -5.85 -0.76 -12.29
CA ARG A 53 -6.37 -1.44 -11.10
C ARG A 53 -7.68 -0.82 -10.60
N LEU A 54 -7.80 0.50 -10.65
CA LEU A 54 -9.05 1.20 -10.37
C LEU A 54 -10.14 0.74 -11.33
N TYR A 55 -9.87 0.69 -12.64
CA TYR A 55 -10.83 0.27 -13.65
C TYR A 55 -11.30 -1.17 -13.45
N ASN A 56 -10.37 -2.10 -13.24
CA ASN A 56 -10.66 -3.52 -13.08
C ASN A 56 -11.38 -3.84 -11.76
N LYS A 57 -11.15 -3.06 -10.70
CA LYS A 57 -11.70 -3.29 -9.36
C LYS A 57 -12.65 -2.20 -8.89
N ARG A 58 -13.21 -1.40 -9.82
CA ARG A 58 -14.10 -0.26 -9.53
C ARG A 58 -15.29 -0.62 -8.66
N GLU A 59 -15.84 -1.83 -8.80
CA GLU A 59 -16.97 -2.32 -7.99
C GLU A 59 -16.66 -2.35 -6.48
N LEU A 60 -15.38 -2.50 -6.11
CA LEU A 60 -14.94 -2.55 -4.72
C LEU A 60 -14.77 -1.18 -4.07
N LEU A 61 -14.99 -0.08 -4.80
CA LEU A 61 -14.91 1.27 -4.24
C LEU A 61 -15.97 1.46 -3.15
N ASN A 62 -15.55 2.00 -2.00
CA ASN A 62 -16.45 2.32 -0.91
C ASN A 62 -16.99 3.75 -1.08
N GLU A 63 -18.31 3.91 -1.16
CA GLU A 63 -18.99 5.19 -1.33
C GLU A 63 -18.89 6.11 -0.11
N ASP A 64 -18.71 5.51 1.08
CA ASP A 64 -18.61 6.22 2.35
C ASP A 64 -17.18 6.72 2.63
N VAL A 65 -16.21 6.36 1.78
CA VAL A 65 -14.82 6.79 1.86
C VAL A 65 -14.50 7.75 0.72
N LEU A 66 -13.74 8.80 1.00
CA LEU A 66 -13.28 9.74 -0.02
C LEU A 66 -12.51 9.01 -1.13
N PHE A 67 -12.85 9.31 -2.38
CA PHE A 67 -12.22 8.74 -3.57
C PHE A 67 -10.70 8.91 -3.55
N ASP A 68 -10.22 10.11 -3.23
CA ASP A 68 -8.80 10.46 -3.12
C ASP A 68 -8.05 9.50 -2.19
N LYS A 69 -8.63 9.22 -1.01
CA LYS A 69 -8.02 8.32 -0.03
C LYS A 69 -7.88 6.91 -0.59
N GLN A 70 -8.91 6.42 -1.29
CA GLN A 70 -8.89 5.09 -1.90
C GLN A 70 -7.88 5.03 -3.05
N LEU A 71 -7.86 6.05 -3.92
CA LEU A 71 -6.95 6.12 -5.06
C LEU A 71 -5.48 6.19 -4.62
N PHE A 72 -5.16 7.03 -3.63
CA PHE A 72 -3.81 7.11 -3.06
C PHE A 72 -3.41 5.81 -2.37
N THR A 73 -4.35 5.12 -1.70
CA THR A 73 -4.08 3.81 -1.11
C THR A 73 -3.74 2.77 -2.18
N ILE A 74 -4.48 2.76 -3.30
CA ILE A 74 -4.19 1.87 -4.43
C ILE A 74 -2.77 2.12 -4.97
N CYS A 75 -2.45 3.38 -5.28
CA CYS A 75 -1.15 3.77 -5.82
C CYS A 75 0.00 3.41 -4.89
N LYS A 76 -0.11 3.78 -3.61
CA LYS A 76 0.90 3.48 -2.60
C LYS A 76 1.11 1.97 -2.46
N ASN A 77 0.06 1.17 -2.47
CA ASN A 77 0.19 -0.29 -2.41
C ASN A 77 0.94 -0.85 -3.63
N ILE A 78 0.70 -0.33 -4.84
CA ILE A 78 1.42 -0.76 -6.05
C ILE A 78 2.90 -0.42 -5.93
N ILE A 79 3.22 0.82 -5.52
CA ILE A 79 4.60 1.29 -5.33
C ILE A 79 5.33 0.44 -4.30
N ILE A 80 4.78 0.26 -3.09
CA ILE A 80 5.46 -0.51 -2.03
C ILE A 80 5.61 -1.98 -2.46
N ASN A 81 4.63 -2.56 -3.15
CA ASN A 81 4.77 -3.91 -3.70
C ASN A 81 5.93 -3.99 -4.70
N HIS A 82 6.10 -2.99 -5.54
CA HIS A 82 7.20 -2.96 -6.52
C HIS A 82 8.55 -2.78 -5.84
N VAL A 83 8.71 -1.77 -4.98
CA VAL A 83 9.95 -1.50 -4.25
C VAL A 83 10.38 -2.71 -3.41
N ASN A 84 9.43 -3.39 -2.75
CA ASN A 84 9.76 -4.61 -1.99
C ASN A 84 10.19 -5.76 -2.89
N ARG A 85 9.63 -5.88 -4.11
CA ARG A 85 10.06 -6.89 -5.09
C ARG A 85 11.43 -6.53 -5.66
N GLU A 86 11.65 -5.29 -6.05
CA GLU A 86 12.97 -4.78 -6.47
C GLU A 86 14.00 -5.06 -5.38
N ASN A 87 13.74 -4.70 -4.11
CA ASN A 87 14.68 -4.96 -3.02
C ASN A 87 14.95 -6.45 -2.78
N LYS A 88 13.96 -7.34 -2.97
CA LYS A 88 14.18 -8.79 -2.90
C LYS A 88 15.00 -9.33 -4.07
N VAL A 89 14.84 -8.75 -5.27
CA VAL A 89 15.61 -9.10 -6.47
C VAL A 89 17.03 -8.52 -6.40
N ILE A 90 17.17 -7.27 -5.96
CA ILE A 90 18.44 -6.59 -5.71
C ILE A 90 19.22 -7.33 -4.61
N GLN A 91 18.57 -7.82 -3.55
CA GLN A 91 19.25 -8.66 -2.53
C GLN A 91 19.81 -9.97 -3.10
N LEU A 92 19.27 -10.50 -4.20
CA LEU A 92 19.83 -11.66 -4.89
C LEU A 92 20.99 -11.27 -5.82
N ASP A 93 21.02 -10.03 -6.33
CA ASP A 93 21.95 -9.60 -7.38
C ASP A 93 23.05 -8.59 -6.96
N SER A 94 22.97 -7.91 -5.81
CA SER A 94 23.88 -6.81 -5.47
C SER A 94 24.77 -7.09 -4.25
N PHE A 95 25.94 -7.69 -4.50
CA PHE A 95 27.16 -7.21 -3.85
C PHE A 95 27.55 -5.89 -4.56
N GLN A 96 27.74 -4.82 -3.76
CA GLN A 96 28.21 -3.48 -4.15
C GLN A 96 27.19 -2.56 -4.84
N PHE A 97 26.75 -1.48 -4.17
CA PHE A 97 27.38 -0.15 -4.28
C PHE A 97 26.72 0.87 -3.32
N GLU A 98 27.41 1.99 -3.16
CA GLU A 98 27.40 2.96 -2.07
C GLU A 98 26.09 3.73 -1.83
N THR A 99 25.84 3.97 -0.55
CA THR A 99 24.77 4.80 0.01
C THR A 99 25.04 6.29 -0.18
N VAL A 100 24.12 6.99 -0.84
CA VAL A 100 24.02 8.45 -0.77
C VAL A 100 23.05 8.80 0.36
N GLN A 101 23.59 9.41 1.41
CA GLN A 101 22.82 10.10 2.46
C GLN A 101 22.29 11.44 1.91
N GLU A 102 21.04 11.78 2.21
CA GLU A 102 20.65 13.18 2.41
C GLU A 102 19.38 13.28 3.27
N ASP A 103 19.54 13.98 4.39
CA ASP A 103 18.55 14.30 5.41
C ASP A 103 17.62 15.45 4.97
N THR A 104 16.33 15.39 5.38
CA THR A 104 15.57 16.47 6.07
C THR A 104 14.03 16.26 6.00
N GLU A 105 13.51 15.23 6.68
CA GLU A 105 12.13 15.20 7.24
C GLU A 105 11.93 13.99 8.20
N THR A 106 13.02 13.53 8.82
CA THR A 106 13.13 12.19 9.42
C THR A 106 12.49 12.07 10.81
N GLY A 107 12.56 13.11 11.66
CA GLY A 107 12.19 12.98 13.08
C GLY A 107 10.75 12.54 13.37
N ILE A 108 9.74 13.13 12.70
CA ILE A 108 8.32 12.79 12.93
C ILE A 108 7.97 11.43 12.29
N PHE A 109 8.60 11.11 11.17
CA PHE A 109 8.38 9.85 10.47
C PHE A 109 9.03 8.67 11.21
N GLU A 110 10.22 8.88 11.76
CA GLU A 110 10.93 7.91 12.60
C GLU A 110 10.19 7.66 13.91
N GLU A 111 9.71 8.69 14.59
CA GLU A 111 8.94 8.54 15.83
C GLU A 111 7.64 7.76 15.60
N ARG A 112 6.93 8.03 14.49
CA ARG A 112 5.72 7.26 14.10
C ARG A 112 6.05 5.81 13.72
N ARG A 113 7.20 5.58 13.07
CA ARG A 113 7.66 4.26 12.68
C ARG A 113 8.04 3.43 13.90
N GLU A 114 8.77 4.00 14.86
CA GLU A 114 9.13 3.34 16.12
C GLU A 114 7.89 2.99 16.95
N LYS A 115 6.93 3.92 17.06
CA LYS A 115 5.63 3.65 17.72
C LYS A 115 4.85 2.54 17.04
N LEU A 116 4.85 2.48 15.71
CA LEU A 116 4.19 1.39 14.99
C LEU A 116 4.88 0.04 15.27
N HIS A 117 6.22 0.01 15.28
CA HIS A 117 6.99 -1.20 15.59
C HIS A 117 6.74 -1.68 17.04
N SER A 118 6.64 -0.76 18.00
CA SER A 118 6.35 -1.13 19.38
C SER A 118 4.97 -1.78 19.52
N PHE A 119 3.95 -1.30 18.79
CA PHE A 119 2.64 -1.94 18.77
C PHE A 119 2.63 -3.29 18.05
N ILE A 120 3.40 -3.45 16.98
CA ILE A 120 3.56 -4.73 16.28
C ILE A 120 4.18 -5.77 17.23
N ASN A 121 5.14 -5.37 18.07
CA ASN A 121 5.78 -6.26 19.04
C ASN A 121 4.86 -6.72 20.19
N LEU A 122 3.71 -6.08 20.37
CA LEU A 122 2.69 -6.50 21.35
C LEU A 122 1.72 -7.55 20.79
N LEU A 123 1.79 -7.85 19.49
CA LEU A 123 0.95 -8.88 18.88
C LEU A 123 1.43 -10.28 19.28
N PRO A 124 0.53 -11.28 19.33
CA PRO A 124 0.93 -12.68 19.40
C PRO A 124 1.88 -13.03 18.24
N GLU A 125 2.89 -13.84 18.51
CA GLU A 125 4.01 -14.14 17.61
C GLU A 125 3.56 -14.51 16.19
N GLN A 126 2.51 -15.32 16.07
CA GLN A 126 1.98 -15.74 14.77
C GLN A 126 1.24 -14.62 14.02
N GLN A 127 0.53 -13.74 14.74
CA GLN A 127 -0.09 -12.54 14.16
C GLN A 127 0.98 -11.54 13.73
N GLN A 128 2.01 -11.34 14.56
CA GLN A 128 3.16 -10.49 14.25
C GLN A 128 3.84 -10.98 12.97
N LYS A 129 4.20 -12.27 12.89
CA LYS A 129 4.84 -12.87 11.73
C LYS A 129 3.99 -12.69 10.46
N ILE A 130 2.71 -13.05 10.50
CA ILE A 130 1.81 -12.91 9.35
C ILE A 130 1.61 -11.45 8.95
N PHE A 131 1.46 -10.56 9.92
CA PHE A 131 1.31 -9.12 9.67
C PHE A 131 2.58 -8.54 9.04
N THR A 132 3.76 -8.90 9.54
CA THR A 132 5.05 -8.53 8.95
C THR A 132 5.20 -9.04 7.52
N LEU A 133 4.97 -10.33 7.28
CA LEU A 133 5.06 -10.93 5.95
C LEU A 133 4.10 -10.23 4.96
N HIS A 134 2.89 -9.90 5.41
CA HIS A 134 1.90 -9.25 4.54
C HIS A 134 2.12 -7.73 4.35
N LYS A 135 2.39 -6.99 5.43
CA LYS A 135 2.40 -5.52 5.42
C LYS A 135 3.79 -4.93 5.25
N LEU A 136 4.83 -5.61 5.72
CA LEU A 136 6.22 -5.16 5.60
C LEU A 136 6.88 -5.83 4.39
N GLU A 137 6.66 -7.12 4.18
CA GLU A 137 7.28 -7.86 3.08
C GLU A 137 6.39 -8.03 1.83
N ASN A 138 5.15 -7.52 1.88
CA ASN A 138 4.17 -7.52 0.77
C ASN A 138 3.89 -8.89 0.13
N LEU A 139 3.98 -9.95 0.92
CA LEU A 139 3.58 -11.28 0.46
C LEU A 139 2.05 -11.35 0.35
N SER A 140 1.58 -11.99 -0.72
CA SER A 140 0.18 -12.34 -0.91
C SER A 140 -0.26 -13.39 0.11
N TYR A 141 -1.56 -13.51 0.34
CA TYR A 141 -2.08 -14.51 1.29
C TYR A 141 -1.69 -15.92 0.88
N LYS A 142 -1.64 -16.18 -0.43
CA LYS A 142 -1.18 -17.45 -1.00
C LYS A 142 0.29 -17.74 -0.71
N GLU A 143 1.17 -16.75 -0.85
CA GLU A 143 2.60 -16.90 -0.54
C GLU A 143 2.81 -17.12 0.97
N ILE A 144 2.06 -16.39 1.82
CA ILE A 144 2.12 -16.57 3.27
C ILE A 144 1.57 -17.94 3.67
N ALA A 145 0.52 -18.43 3.00
CA ALA A 145 -0.05 -19.75 3.23
C ALA A 145 1.00 -20.84 2.99
N ALA A 146 1.75 -20.73 1.90
CA ALA A 146 2.84 -21.66 1.58
C ALA A 146 3.98 -21.62 2.62
N ILE A 147 4.28 -20.45 3.20
CA ILE A 147 5.37 -20.28 4.19
C ILE A 147 4.95 -20.74 5.60
N THR A 148 3.67 -20.56 5.95
CA THR A 148 3.17 -20.76 7.32
C THR A 148 2.35 -22.02 7.52
N ASP A 149 2.06 -22.75 6.43
CA ASP A 149 1.17 -23.92 6.40
C ASP A 149 -0.24 -23.62 6.96
N LEU A 150 -0.70 -22.38 6.74
CA LEU A 150 -2.01 -21.90 7.17
C LEU A 150 -2.90 -21.62 5.96
N SER A 151 -4.21 -21.75 6.12
CA SER A 151 -5.15 -21.35 5.08
C SER A 151 -5.13 -19.84 4.83
N GLU A 152 -5.38 -19.40 3.58
CA GLU A 152 -5.51 -17.98 3.25
C GLU A 152 -6.58 -17.27 4.11
N LYS A 153 -7.63 -18.00 4.51
CA LYS A 153 -8.69 -17.51 5.41
C LYS A 153 -8.15 -17.25 6.82
N THR A 154 -7.30 -18.15 7.33
CA THR A 154 -6.62 -17.99 8.62
C THR A 154 -5.67 -16.79 8.59
N ILE A 155 -4.94 -16.61 7.49
CA ILE A 155 -4.05 -15.46 7.27
C ILE A 155 -4.83 -14.15 7.25
N ALA A 156 -5.93 -14.09 6.49
CA ALA A 156 -6.82 -12.92 6.46
C ALA A 156 -7.34 -12.56 7.86
N ASN A 157 -7.68 -13.56 8.67
CA ASN A 157 -8.13 -13.36 10.05
C ASN A 157 -7.02 -12.81 10.95
N HIS A 158 -5.80 -13.36 10.87
CA HIS A 158 -4.65 -12.84 11.62
C HIS A 158 -4.34 -11.38 11.24
N ILE A 159 -4.40 -11.03 9.95
CA ILE A 159 -4.18 -9.66 9.48
C ILE A 159 -5.28 -8.73 9.99
N TYR A 160 -6.54 -9.17 9.97
CA TYR A 160 -7.66 -8.40 10.49
C TYR A 160 -7.50 -8.12 12.00
N LEU A 161 -7.20 -9.14 12.80
CA LEU A 161 -7.00 -9.01 14.25
C LEU A 161 -5.81 -8.09 14.57
N ALA A 162 -4.69 -8.28 13.87
CA ALA A 162 -3.51 -7.44 14.04
C ALA A 162 -3.78 -5.97 13.68
N SER A 163 -4.47 -5.72 12.55
CA SER A 163 -4.83 -4.36 12.13
C SER A 163 -5.80 -3.69 13.12
N LYS A 164 -6.76 -4.45 13.66
CA LYS A 164 -7.71 -3.97 14.67
C LYS A 164 -7.01 -3.59 15.97
N PHE A 165 -6.07 -4.42 16.42
CA PHE A 165 -5.27 -4.15 17.62
C PHE A 165 -4.41 -2.89 17.46
N ILE A 166 -3.64 -2.79 16.37
CA ILE A 166 -2.77 -1.64 16.09
C ILE A 166 -3.60 -0.36 15.99
N ARG A 167 -4.73 -0.40 15.29
CA ARG A 167 -5.61 0.77 15.17
C ARG A 167 -6.11 1.25 16.53
N LYS A 168 -6.55 0.33 17.40
CA LYS A 168 -7.00 0.68 18.75
C LYS A 168 -5.87 1.34 19.57
N LYS A 169 -4.65 0.80 19.50
CA LYS A 169 -3.49 1.37 20.19
C LYS A 169 -3.10 2.76 19.70
N ILE A 170 -3.33 3.06 18.42
CA ILE A 170 -3.12 4.40 17.85
C ILE A 170 -4.25 5.36 18.27
N GLU A 171 -5.49 4.88 18.45
CA GLU A 171 -6.63 5.72 18.89
C GLU A 171 -6.61 6.01 20.40
N ASP A 172 -6.05 5.11 21.22
CA ASP A 172 -5.92 5.27 22.69
C ASP A 172 -4.73 6.17 23.10
N HIS A 173 -3.96 6.71 22.13
CA HIS A 173 -2.77 7.55 22.31
C HIS A 173 -2.89 8.89 21.59
#